data_AF-A0A1W1DGK6-F1
#
_entry.id   AF-A0A1W1DGK6-F1
#
_cell.length_a   1.000
_cell.length_b   1.000
_cell.length_c   1.000
_cell.angle_alpha   90.00
_cell.angle_beta   90.00
_cell.angle_gamma   90.00
#
_symmetry.space_group_name_H-M   'P 1'
#
loop_
_entity.id
_entity.type
_entity.pdbx_description
1 polymer ?
#
loop_
_entity_poly.entity_id
_entity_poly.type
_entity_poly.pdbx_seq_one_letter_code
_entity_poly.pdbx_strand_id
1 'polypeptide(L)'
;MVESLNKIKQLGGALDMAIESAALGPIVLRAEALYQMDVESPVINRKALGHGDLVGGLSMVKGDFFKYVIGADITRLTNMMVSVQFIQERNLDYIDEQQTGHSEYGANLGRYTGDRAVLHLSNGLQKAEKNKHFISVFLSKPFGASGEHRWNNIAMYEENGGLWNRLDAEYSIDDDTQATIEMNRYWGDVNTQFGNI
;
A
#
# COMPACT_ATOMS: atom_id res chain seq x y z
N MET A 1 -32.34 -14.37 -8.60
CA MET A 1 -30.93 -14.40 -8.18
C MET A 1 -30.82 -13.38 -7.05
N VAL A 2 -30.53 -13.82 -5.81
CA VAL A 2 -30.38 -12.91 -4.66
C VAL A 2 -28.88 -12.69 -4.49
N GLU A 3 -28.44 -11.44 -4.64
CA GLU A 3 -27.04 -11.05 -4.46
C GLU A 3 -26.70 -11.07 -2.97
N SER A 4 -25.62 -11.76 -2.60
CA SER A 4 -25.09 -11.78 -1.23
C SER A 4 -23.88 -10.86 -1.18
N LEU A 5 -23.98 -9.78 -0.40
CA LEU A 5 -22.89 -8.82 -0.21
C LEU A 5 -22.09 -9.19 1.04
N ASN A 6 -20.78 -9.34 0.87
CA ASN A 6 -19.87 -9.47 2.01
C ASN A 6 -19.75 -8.11 2.70
N LYS A 7 -20.15 -8.06 3.97
CA LYS A 7 -20.06 -6.85 4.79
C LYS A 7 -18.69 -6.79 5.45
N ILE A 8 -17.92 -5.76 5.11
CA ILE A 8 -16.66 -5.42 5.77
C ILE A 8 -16.95 -4.31 6.77
N LYS A 9 -16.45 -4.44 8.00
CA LYS A 9 -16.58 -3.40 9.04
C LYS A 9 -15.24 -2.70 9.20
N GLN A 10 -15.28 -1.39 9.36
CA GLN A 10 -14.08 -0.57 9.49
C GLN A 10 -14.23 0.35 10.69
N LEU A 11 -13.24 0.34 11.57
CA LEU A 11 -13.13 1.25 12.70
C LEU A 11 -11.80 1.97 12.58
N GLY A 12 -11.85 3.29 12.37
CA GLY A 12 -10.64 4.09 12.19
C GLY A 12 -10.67 5.35 13.02
N GLY A 13 -9.49 5.91 13.21
CA GLY A 13 -9.28 7.20 13.86
C GLY A 13 -8.05 7.88 13.27
N ALA A 14 -8.06 9.21 13.31
CA ALA A 14 -6.97 10.05 12.89
C ALA A 14 -6.68 11.09 13.99
N LEU A 15 -5.41 11.45 14.13
CA LEU A 15 -4.91 12.46 15.05
C LEU A 15 -3.88 13.31 14.31
N ASP A 16 -4.08 14.62 14.33
CA ASP A 16 -3.09 15.58 13.87
C ASP A 16 -2.62 16.43 15.06
N MET A 17 -1.32 16.62 15.18
CA MET A 17 -0.70 17.46 16.21
C MET A 17 0.32 18.40 15.58
N ALA A 18 0.14 19.70 15.77
CA ALA A 18 1.14 20.70 15.38
C ALA A 18 2.10 20.97 16.53
N ILE A 19 3.40 20.90 16.27
CA ILE A 19 4.47 21.23 17.20
C ILE A 19 5.34 22.32 16.56
N GLU A 20 5.59 23.39 17.30
CA GLU A 20 6.53 24.42 16.86
C GLU A 20 7.94 24.04 17.30
N SER A 21 8.85 23.97 16.33
CA SER A 21 10.27 23.76 16.58
C SER A 21 11.06 24.99 16.18
N ALA A 22 11.90 25.51 17.09
CA ALA A 22 12.77 26.66 16.80
C ALA A 22 13.69 26.41 15.58
N ALA A 23 14.11 25.16 15.38
CA ALA A 23 15.01 24.77 14.30
C ALA A 23 14.31 24.31 13.02
N LEU A 24 13.02 23.94 13.05
CA LEU A 24 12.30 23.35 11.91
C LEU A 24 11.02 24.10 11.50
N GLY A 25 10.58 25.09 12.27
CA GLY A 25 9.30 25.77 12.05
C GLY A 25 8.13 24.92 12.55
N PRO A 26 6.89 25.18 12.08
CA PRO A 26 5.75 24.34 12.39
C PRO A 26 5.93 22.96 11.76
N ILE A 27 5.87 21.92 12.59
CA ILE A 27 5.84 20.52 12.19
C ILE A 27 4.43 20.00 12.48
N VAL A 28 3.78 19.41 11.50
CA VAL A 28 2.50 18.71 11.72
C VAL A 28 2.77 17.22 11.73
N LEU A 29 2.52 16.59 12.87
CA LEU A 29 2.54 15.14 13.01
C LEU A 29 1.14 14.60 12.75
N ARG A 30 1.03 13.60 11.88
CA ARG A 30 -0.20 12.89 11.59
C ARG A 30 -0.09 11.45 12.04
N ALA A 31 -1.10 10.94 12.71
CA ALA A 31 -1.22 9.54 13.05
C ALA A 31 -2.62 9.05 12.68
N GLU A 32 -2.69 7.98 11.90
CA GLU A 32 -3.95 7.34 11.55
C GLU A 32 -3.88 5.87 11.86
N ALA A 33 -4.99 5.29 12.30
CA ALA A 33 -5.13 3.85 12.50
C ALA A 33 -6.50 3.41 11.99
N LEU A 34 -6.53 2.23 11.36
CA LEU A 34 -7.71 1.63 10.78
C LEU A 34 -7.70 0.14 11.06
N TYR A 35 -8.74 -0.34 11.72
CA TYR A 35 -9.01 -1.75 11.93
C TYR A 35 -10.15 -2.19 10.99
N GLN A 36 -9.88 -3.20 10.18
CA GLN A 36 -10.84 -3.77 9.23
C GLN A 36 -11.16 -5.21 9.64
N MET A 37 -12.44 -5.50 9.79
CA MET A 37 -12.94 -6.84 10.12
C MET A 37 -13.60 -7.49 8.93
N ASP A 38 -13.59 -8.82 8.90
CA ASP A 38 -14.28 -9.65 7.90
C ASP A 38 -13.82 -9.39 6.45
N VAL A 39 -12.55 -9.02 6.26
CA VAL A 39 -11.98 -8.82 4.92
C VAL A 39 -11.66 -10.17 4.30
N GLU A 40 -12.28 -10.48 3.17
CA GLU A 40 -12.01 -11.69 2.41
C GLU A 40 -10.55 -11.72 1.93
N SER A 41 -9.73 -12.62 2.44
CA SER A 41 -8.32 -12.77 2.08
C SER A 41 -8.09 -14.06 1.29
N PRO A 42 -7.31 -14.04 0.20
CA PRO A 42 -7.00 -15.26 -0.53
C PRO A 42 -6.09 -16.15 0.30
N VAL A 43 -6.51 -17.39 0.51
CA VAL A 43 -5.74 -18.44 1.17
C VAL A 43 -5.46 -19.53 0.15
N ILE A 44 -4.17 -19.77 -0.07
CA ILE A 44 -3.65 -20.75 -1.02
C ILE A 44 -3.29 -22.01 -0.24
N ASN A 45 -3.85 -23.14 -0.65
CA ASN A 45 -3.48 -24.45 -0.15
C ASN A 45 -2.82 -25.25 -1.28
N ARG A 46 -1.47 -25.29 -1.26
CA ARG A 46 -0.70 -25.93 -2.33
C ARG A 46 -0.85 -27.45 -2.36
N LYS A 47 -1.13 -28.08 -1.21
CA LYS A 47 -1.42 -29.51 -1.14
C LYS A 47 -2.72 -29.84 -1.88
N ALA A 48 -3.80 -29.11 -1.60
CA ALA A 48 -5.08 -29.28 -2.30
C ALA A 48 -4.93 -29.01 -3.82
N LEU A 49 -4.20 -27.95 -4.19
CA LEU A 49 -3.86 -27.67 -5.58
C LEU A 49 -3.08 -28.81 -6.25
N GLY A 50 -2.11 -29.42 -5.55
CA GLY A 50 -1.35 -30.56 -6.04
C GLY A 50 -2.20 -31.81 -6.27
N HIS A 51 -3.30 -31.96 -5.53
CA HIS A 51 -4.30 -33.02 -5.74
C HIS A 51 -5.32 -32.70 -6.84
N GLY A 52 -5.26 -31.52 -7.45
CA GLY A 52 -6.22 -31.06 -8.46
C GLY A 52 -7.51 -30.47 -7.89
N ASP A 53 -7.59 -30.25 -6.57
CA ASP A 53 -8.72 -29.58 -5.93
C ASP A 53 -8.51 -28.05 -5.96
N LEU A 54 -9.07 -27.41 -6.99
CA LEU A 54 -9.00 -25.96 -7.15
C LEU A 54 -9.85 -25.21 -6.12
N VAL A 55 -10.96 -25.80 -5.66
CA VAL A 55 -11.90 -25.14 -4.73
C VAL A 55 -11.32 -25.13 -3.31
N GLY A 56 -10.73 -26.24 -2.87
CA GLY A 56 -9.99 -26.30 -1.61
C GLY A 56 -8.61 -25.63 -1.69
N GLY A 57 -8.06 -25.52 -2.90
CA GLY A 57 -6.76 -24.94 -3.20
C GLY A 57 -6.71 -23.42 -3.23
N LEU A 58 -7.77 -22.78 -3.73
CA LEU A 58 -7.92 -21.33 -3.83
C LEU A 58 -9.20 -20.92 -3.12
N SER A 59 -9.08 -20.49 -1.86
CA SER A 59 -10.23 -20.11 -1.04
C SER A 59 -10.13 -18.66 -0.59
N MET A 60 -11.27 -17.99 -0.44
CA MET A 60 -11.35 -16.70 0.23
C MET A 60 -11.79 -16.95 1.66
N VAL A 61 -11.01 -16.45 2.61
CA VAL A 61 -11.27 -16.60 4.04
C VAL A 61 -11.29 -15.22 4.66
N LYS A 62 -12.32 -14.94 5.46
CA LYS A 62 -12.40 -13.72 6.24
C LYS A 62 -11.21 -13.60 7.19
N GLY A 63 -10.58 -12.44 7.17
CA GLY A 63 -9.51 -12.08 8.09
C GLY A 63 -9.56 -10.61 8.44
N ASP A 64 -8.90 -10.30 9.55
CA ASP A 64 -8.82 -8.96 10.10
C ASP A 64 -7.49 -8.29 9.75
N PHE A 65 -7.56 -7.01 9.40
CA PHE A 65 -6.40 -6.19 9.07
C PHE A 65 -6.32 -4.99 10.00
N PHE A 66 -5.10 -4.67 10.43
CA PHE A 66 -4.79 -3.44 11.12
C PHE A 66 -3.83 -2.62 10.29
N LYS A 67 -4.24 -1.42 9.91
CA LYS A 67 -3.42 -0.47 9.16
C LYS A 67 -3.15 0.74 10.02
N TYR A 68 -1.95 1.28 9.95
CA TYR A 68 -1.65 2.55 10.59
C TYR A 68 -0.66 3.37 9.77
N VAL A 69 -0.75 4.68 9.92
CA VAL A 69 0.08 5.68 9.25
C VAL A 69 0.64 6.61 10.30
N ILE A 70 1.92 6.91 10.22
CA ILE A 70 2.57 7.94 11.01
C ILE A 70 3.31 8.85 10.03
N GLY A 71 2.90 10.10 9.97
CA GLY A 71 3.43 11.11 9.07
C GLY A 71 3.97 12.32 9.81
N ALA A 72 4.90 13.01 9.16
CA ALA A 72 5.39 14.31 9.58
C ALA A 72 5.50 15.23 8.37
N ASP A 73 4.86 16.39 8.47
CA ASP A 73 4.83 17.42 7.45
C ASP A 73 5.61 18.64 7.96
N ILE A 74 6.54 19.14 7.14
CA ILE A 74 7.34 20.34 7.40
C ILE A 74 7.36 21.25 6.17
N THR A 75 7.42 22.57 6.39
CA THR A 75 7.59 23.54 5.30
C THR A 75 8.97 24.17 5.36
N ARG A 76 9.80 23.95 4.33
CA ARG A 76 11.18 24.45 4.23
C ARG A 76 11.50 24.95 2.82
N LEU A 77 12.70 25.52 2.61
CA LEU A 77 13.23 25.92 1.29
C LEU A 77 12.29 26.83 0.45
N THR A 78 11.85 27.95 1.04
CA THR A 78 10.99 28.96 0.39
C THR A 78 9.70 28.31 -0.12
N ASN A 79 8.81 27.98 0.82
CA ASN A 79 7.46 27.44 0.60
C ASN A 79 7.38 26.00 0.04
N MET A 80 8.42 25.17 0.20
CA MET A 80 8.33 23.75 -0.12
C MET A 80 7.77 22.96 1.07
N MET A 81 6.62 22.34 0.89
CA MET A 81 6.08 21.34 1.80
C MET A 81 6.79 20.01 1.55
N VAL A 82 7.26 19.40 2.64
CA VAL A 82 7.86 18.07 2.67
C VAL A 82 7.06 17.25 3.66
N SER A 83 6.43 16.18 3.19
CA SER A 83 5.67 15.22 3.99
C SER A 83 6.34 13.86 3.88
N VAL A 84 6.67 13.26 5.02
CA VAL A 84 7.20 11.89 5.08
C VAL A 84 6.25 11.06 5.90
N GLN A 85 5.83 9.92 5.37
CA GLN A 85 4.89 9.03 6.06
C GLN A 85 5.40 7.60 6.05
N PHE A 86 5.26 6.95 7.19
CA PHE A 86 5.43 5.53 7.35
C PHE A 86 4.05 4.89 7.45
N ILE A 87 3.78 3.94 6.58
CA ILE A 87 2.50 3.24 6.49
C ILE A 87 2.79 1.76 6.72
N GLN A 88 2.00 1.11 7.57
CA GLN A 88 2.09 -0.32 7.76
C GLN A 88 0.71 -0.95 7.67
N GLU A 89 0.62 -2.02 6.89
CA GLU A 89 -0.53 -2.90 6.82
C GLU A 89 -0.18 -4.23 7.50
N ARG A 90 -0.93 -4.59 8.54
CA ARG A 90 -0.72 -5.82 9.28
C ARG A 90 -1.93 -6.73 9.11
N ASN A 91 -1.68 -7.93 8.60
CA ASN A 91 -2.66 -9.01 8.63
C ASN A 91 -2.62 -9.69 10.00
N LEU A 92 -3.73 -9.61 10.73
CA LEU A 92 -3.84 -10.21 12.06
C LEU A 92 -4.13 -11.71 11.98
N ASP A 93 -4.89 -12.12 10.97
CA ASP A 93 -5.25 -13.50 10.68
C ASP A 93 -4.35 -14.09 9.57
N TYR A 94 -3.05 -13.81 9.68
CA TYR A 94 -2.06 -14.31 8.75
C TYR A 94 -1.87 -15.83 8.91
N ILE A 95 -2.02 -16.57 7.82
CA ILE A 95 -1.84 -18.02 7.77
C ILE A 95 -0.50 -18.34 7.13
N ASP A 96 0.29 -19.18 7.80
CA ASP A 96 1.53 -19.77 7.30
C ASP A 96 1.75 -21.14 7.94
N GLU A 97 1.12 -22.14 7.37
CA GLU A 97 1.16 -23.52 7.86
C GLU A 97 1.98 -24.37 6.91
N GLN A 98 2.98 -25.08 7.45
CA GLN A 98 3.64 -26.15 6.71
C GLN A 98 2.79 -27.41 6.81
N GLN A 99 2.54 -28.08 5.68
CA GLN A 99 1.88 -29.38 5.67
C GLN A 99 2.83 -30.45 5.18
N THR A 100 2.78 -31.62 5.82
CA THR A 100 3.51 -32.81 5.39
C THR A 100 2.70 -33.56 4.32
N GLY A 101 3.40 -34.06 3.31
CA GLY A 101 2.85 -34.88 2.24
C GLY A 101 3.95 -35.60 1.47
N HIS A 102 3.57 -36.56 0.62
CA HIS A 102 4.54 -37.28 -0.22
C HIS A 102 5.16 -36.35 -1.26
N SER A 103 6.42 -36.61 -1.63
CA SER A 103 7.20 -35.85 -2.61
C SER A 103 6.56 -35.77 -4.00
N GLU A 104 5.61 -36.66 -4.29
CA GLU A 104 4.84 -36.73 -5.53
C GLU A 104 3.95 -35.49 -5.77
N TYR A 105 3.63 -34.72 -4.72
CA TYR A 105 2.71 -33.59 -4.76
C TYR A 105 3.40 -32.21 -4.85
N GLY A 106 4.72 -32.19 -5.06
CA GLY A 106 5.52 -30.98 -5.26
C GLY A 106 6.29 -30.51 -4.02
N ALA A 107 7.27 -29.62 -4.23
CA ALA A 107 8.24 -29.20 -3.21
C ALA A 107 7.68 -28.29 -2.10
N ASN A 108 6.48 -27.72 -2.27
CA ASN A 108 5.87 -26.78 -1.32
C ASN A 108 4.40 -27.15 -1.09
N LEU A 109 4.10 -27.76 0.06
CA LEU A 109 2.78 -28.26 0.44
C LEU A 109 2.06 -27.35 1.45
N GLY A 110 2.58 -26.15 1.68
CA GLY A 110 2.05 -25.23 2.69
C GLY A 110 0.67 -24.66 2.36
N ARG A 111 -0.02 -24.22 3.42
CA ARG A 111 -1.22 -23.39 3.35
C ARG A 111 -0.87 -22.00 3.87
N TYR A 112 -1.13 -20.97 3.07
CA TYR A 112 -0.75 -19.61 3.42
C TYR A 112 -1.68 -18.54 2.85
N THR A 113 -1.66 -17.36 3.46
CA THR A 113 -2.34 -16.18 2.90
C THR A 113 -1.55 -15.64 1.72
N GLY A 114 -2.19 -15.47 0.56
CA GLY A 114 -1.58 -14.94 -0.67
C GLY A 114 -1.58 -13.41 -0.72
N ASP A 115 -0.58 -12.80 -1.37
CA ASP A 115 -0.55 -11.34 -1.55
C ASP A 115 -1.52 -10.93 -2.66
N ARG A 116 -2.63 -10.29 -2.29
CA ARG A 116 -3.68 -9.86 -3.22
C ARG A 116 -3.16 -8.95 -4.35
N ALA A 117 -2.11 -8.17 -4.12
CA ALA A 117 -1.62 -7.20 -5.10
C ALA A 117 -0.77 -7.85 -6.20
N VAL A 118 -0.13 -8.98 -5.90
CA VAL A 118 0.81 -9.63 -6.83
C VAL A 118 0.47 -11.09 -7.12
N LEU A 119 -0.62 -11.63 -6.57
CA LEU A 119 -0.99 -13.04 -6.74
C LEU A 119 -1.17 -13.40 -8.23
N HIS A 120 -0.24 -14.16 -8.80
CA HIS A 120 -0.36 -14.68 -10.16
C HIS A 120 0.21 -16.12 -10.27
N LEU A 121 -0.17 -16.88 -11.29
CA LEU A 121 0.35 -18.25 -11.45
C LEU A 121 1.84 -18.25 -11.82
N SER A 122 2.29 -17.27 -12.62
CA SER A 122 3.70 -17.18 -13.06
C SER A 122 4.66 -16.79 -11.94
N ASN A 123 4.20 -16.12 -10.88
CA ASN A 123 5.01 -15.85 -9.69
C ASN A 123 4.83 -16.91 -8.58
N GLY A 124 4.22 -18.05 -8.93
CA GLY A 124 4.09 -19.19 -8.03
C GLY A 124 3.07 -18.99 -6.91
N LEU A 125 2.07 -18.13 -7.11
CA LEU A 125 1.06 -17.76 -6.11
C LEU A 125 1.72 -17.22 -4.84
N GLN A 126 2.42 -16.10 -4.99
CA GLN A 126 3.24 -15.52 -3.94
C GLN A 126 2.46 -15.32 -2.63
N LYS A 127 3.13 -15.68 -1.53
CA LYS A 127 2.64 -15.53 -0.17
C LYS A 127 2.68 -14.06 0.26
N ALA A 128 1.64 -13.61 0.94
CA ALA A 128 1.59 -12.29 1.57
C ALA A 128 2.59 -12.18 2.71
N GLU A 129 2.86 -10.96 3.12
CA GLU A 129 3.58 -10.67 4.35
C GLU A 129 2.61 -10.38 5.49
N LYS A 130 2.98 -10.79 6.70
CA LYS A 130 2.18 -10.51 7.89
C LYS A 130 2.14 -9.02 8.21
N ASN A 131 3.28 -8.36 8.07
CA ASN A 131 3.41 -6.91 8.15
C ASN A 131 3.98 -6.48 6.81
N LYS A 132 3.26 -5.61 6.11
CA LYS A 132 3.69 -4.99 4.87
C LYS A 132 3.93 -3.51 5.13
N HIS A 133 5.11 -3.03 4.79
CA HIS A 133 5.57 -1.70 5.13
C HIS A 133 5.78 -0.83 3.89
N PHE A 134 5.36 0.43 4.00
CA PHE A 134 5.55 1.45 2.98
C PHE A 134 6.10 2.72 3.59
N ILE A 135 6.93 3.40 2.81
CA ILE A 135 7.41 4.74 3.11
C ILE A 135 6.97 5.63 1.96
N SER A 136 6.26 6.71 2.27
CA SER A 136 5.93 7.74 1.30
C SER A 136 6.68 9.04 1.61
N VAL A 137 7.15 9.68 0.55
CA VAL A 137 7.76 11.01 0.60
C VAL A 137 7.02 11.87 -0.42
N PHE A 138 6.40 12.94 0.05
CA PHE A 138 5.69 13.90 -0.75
C PHE A 138 6.38 15.27 -0.66
N LEU A 139 6.65 15.84 -1.82
CA LEU A 139 7.25 17.15 -1.99
C LEU A 139 6.26 18.01 -2.78
N SER A 140 5.93 19.19 -2.28
CA SER A 140 5.10 20.14 -2.99
C SER A 140 5.71 21.53 -2.89
N LYS A 141 5.81 22.24 -4.01
CA LYS A 141 6.34 23.60 -3.99
C LYS A 141 5.63 24.48 -5.02
N PRO A 142 5.12 25.66 -4.59
CA PRO A 142 4.60 26.65 -5.50
C PRO A 142 5.75 27.40 -6.20
N PHE A 143 5.50 27.82 -7.44
CA PHE A 143 6.40 28.62 -8.27
C PHE A 143 5.62 29.61 -9.14
N GLY A 144 6.33 30.53 -9.78
CA GLY A 144 5.74 31.71 -10.44
C GLY A 144 5.80 32.95 -9.55
N ALA A 145 5.68 34.14 -10.15
CA ALA A 145 5.87 35.42 -9.45
C ALA A 145 4.90 35.61 -8.27
N SER A 146 3.71 35.01 -8.35
CA SER A 146 2.69 35.02 -7.28
C SER A 146 2.41 33.64 -6.68
N GLY A 147 3.19 32.60 -7.03
CA GLY A 147 2.92 31.22 -6.60
C GLY A 147 1.72 30.56 -7.32
N GLU A 148 1.42 31.01 -8.53
CA GLU A 148 0.31 30.56 -9.39
C GLU A 148 0.45 29.12 -9.91
N HIS A 149 1.64 28.54 -9.79
CA HIS A 149 1.94 27.20 -10.31
C HIS A 149 2.46 26.33 -9.19
N ARG A 150 2.34 25.01 -9.34
CA ARG A 150 2.78 24.07 -8.33
C ARG A 150 3.34 22.83 -8.98
N TRP A 151 4.46 22.34 -8.46
CA TRP A 151 4.89 20.98 -8.78
C TRP A 151 4.77 20.15 -7.52
N ASN A 152 4.27 18.93 -7.69
CA ASN A 152 4.19 17.94 -6.64
C ASN A 152 4.94 16.69 -7.08
N ASN A 153 5.64 16.06 -6.16
CA ASN A 153 6.24 14.75 -6.36
C ASN A 153 5.89 13.87 -5.17
N ILE A 154 5.27 12.73 -5.44
CA ILE A 154 5.13 11.66 -4.46
C ILE A 154 5.99 10.47 -4.87
N ALA A 155 6.83 10.01 -3.96
CA ALA A 155 7.52 8.74 -4.06
C ALA A 155 6.95 7.81 -2.99
N MET A 156 6.61 6.59 -3.36
CA MET A 156 6.19 5.55 -2.43
C MET A 156 7.06 4.32 -2.63
N TYR A 157 7.71 3.91 -1.55
CA TYR A 157 8.58 2.74 -1.48
C TYR A 157 7.88 1.62 -0.70
N GLU A 158 7.92 0.41 -1.25
CA GLU A 158 7.52 -0.84 -0.62
C GLU A 158 8.77 -1.57 -0.15
N GLU A 159 8.75 -2.13 1.06
CA GLU A 159 9.92 -2.73 1.71
C GLU A 159 10.67 -3.78 0.86
N ASN A 160 9.95 -4.49 0.00
CA ASN A 160 10.47 -5.52 -0.90
C ASN A 160 11.06 -4.98 -2.21
N GLY A 161 11.30 -3.66 -2.29
CA GLY A 161 11.98 -3.02 -3.42
C GLY A 161 11.07 -2.49 -4.51
N GLY A 162 9.75 -2.47 -4.28
CA GLY A 162 8.79 -1.82 -5.16
C GLY A 162 8.84 -0.30 -5.00
N LEU A 163 8.85 0.44 -6.10
CA LEU A 163 8.91 1.89 -6.08
C LEU A 163 7.92 2.46 -7.09
N TRP A 164 7.11 3.39 -6.62
CA TRP A 164 6.25 4.22 -7.45
C TRP A 164 6.62 5.68 -7.24
N ASN A 165 6.78 6.41 -8.33
CA ASN A 165 6.94 7.85 -8.31
C ASN A 165 5.90 8.49 -9.23
N ARG A 166 5.21 9.50 -8.72
CA ARG A 166 4.37 10.38 -9.51
C ARG A 166 4.88 11.81 -9.38
N LEU A 167 5.20 12.40 -10.53
CA LEU A 167 5.54 13.80 -10.65
C LEU A 167 4.40 14.49 -11.39
N ASP A 168 3.83 15.52 -10.79
CA ASP A 168 2.82 16.35 -11.42
C ASP A 168 3.21 17.83 -11.34
N ALA A 169 2.84 18.57 -12.39
CA ALA A 169 3.06 20.00 -12.49
C ALA A 169 1.76 20.66 -12.97
N GLU A 170 1.30 21.63 -12.20
CA GLU A 170 0.09 22.42 -12.42
C GLU A 170 0.50 23.84 -12.80
N TYR A 171 -0.02 24.34 -13.92
CA TYR A 171 0.23 25.66 -14.46
C TYR A 171 -1.10 26.39 -14.69
N SER A 172 -1.40 27.42 -13.89
CA SER A 172 -2.52 28.32 -14.15
C SER A 172 -2.21 29.23 -15.33
N ILE A 173 -3.09 29.26 -16.33
CA ILE A 173 -2.97 30.11 -17.52
C ILE A 173 -3.74 31.42 -17.29
N ASP A 174 -4.92 31.32 -16.66
CA ASP A 174 -5.76 32.42 -16.19
C ASP A 174 -6.54 31.96 -14.93
N ASP A 175 -7.45 32.80 -14.39
CA ASP A 175 -8.18 32.54 -13.14
C ASP A 175 -9.09 31.29 -13.20
N ASP A 176 -9.46 30.86 -14.42
CA ASP A 176 -10.42 29.77 -14.66
C ASP A 176 -9.80 28.58 -15.42
N THR A 177 -8.59 28.71 -15.98
CA THR A 177 -7.92 27.67 -16.77
C THR A 177 -6.60 27.24 -16.16
N GLN A 178 -6.49 25.94 -15.90
CA GLN A 178 -5.27 25.29 -15.42
C GLN A 178 -4.89 24.15 -16.37
N ALA A 179 -3.59 24.04 -16.66
CA ALA A 179 -3.01 22.90 -17.33
C ALA A 179 -2.23 22.05 -16.33
N THR A 180 -2.44 20.74 -16.34
CA THR A 180 -1.73 19.79 -15.48
C THR A 180 -1.05 18.73 -16.33
N ILE A 181 0.20 18.45 -16.02
CA ILE A 181 0.97 17.34 -16.59
C ILE A 181 1.30 16.39 -15.46
N GLU A 182 0.97 15.11 -15.62
CA GLU A 182 1.26 14.05 -14.65
C GLU A 182 2.11 12.97 -15.32
N MET A 183 3.17 12.54 -14.64
CA MET A 183 4.04 11.44 -15.04
C MET A 183 4.11 10.42 -13.92
N ASN A 184 3.67 9.19 -14.22
CA ASN A 184 3.79 8.06 -13.31
C ASN A 184 4.93 7.14 -13.77
N ARG A 185 5.79 6.76 -12.82
CA ARG A 185 6.87 5.81 -13.03
C ARG A 185 6.83 4.72 -11.98
N TYR A 186 6.84 3.48 -12.46
CA TYR A 186 6.78 2.27 -11.68
C TYR A 186 8.03 1.43 -11.97
N TRP A 187 8.59 0.83 -10.94
CA TRP A 187 9.89 0.17 -10.99
C TRP A 187 10.11 -0.63 -9.70
N GLY A 188 11.08 -1.55 -9.71
CA GLY A 188 11.37 -2.40 -8.57
C GLY A 188 11.23 -3.89 -8.88
N ASP A 189 11.18 -4.69 -7.84
CA ASP A 189 10.99 -6.15 -7.97
C ASP A 189 9.59 -6.46 -8.52
N VAL A 190 9.51 -7.34 -9.50
CA VAL A 190 8.28 -7.78 -10.19
C VAL A 190 7.27 -8.45 -9.25
N ASN A 191 7.70 -8.86 -8.06
CA ASN A 191 6.90 -9.49 -7.02
C ASN A 191 6.40 -8.50 -5.96
N THR A 192 6.38 -7.21 -6.30
CA THR A 192 5.89 -6.11 -5.45
C THR A 192 4.71 -5.41 -6.10
N GLN A 193 3.91 -4.68 -5.33
CA GLN A 193 2.68 -4.05 -5.84
C GLN A 193 2.98 -2.97 -6.89
N PHE A 194 4.20 -2.43 -6.89
CA PHE A 194 4.64 -1.39 -7.81
C PHE A 194 5.53 -1.89 -8.95
N GLY A 195 6.06 -3.10 -8.88
CA GLY A 195 6.90 -3.67 -9.94
C GLY A 195 6.19 -4.64 -10.88
N ASN A 196 4.98 -5.11 -10.53
CA ASN A 196 4.20 -6.07 -11.31
C ASN A 196 3.40 -5.38 -12.44
N ILE A 197 4.07 -4.94 -13.52
CA ILE A 197 3.47 -4.32 -14.73
C ILE A 197 3.74 -5.15 -15.97
#